data_AF-A0A1G7HSI2-F1
#
_entry.id   AF-A0A1G7HSI2-F1
#
_cell.length_a   1.000
_cell.length_b   1.000
_cell.length_c   1.000
_cell.angle_alpha   90.00
_cell.angle_beta   90.00
_cell.angle_gamma   90.00
#
_symmetry.space_group_name_H-M   'P 1'
#
loop_
_entity.id
_entity.type
_entity.pdbx_description
1 polymer ?
#
loop_
_entity_poly.entity_id
_entity_poly.type
_entity_poly.pdbx_seq_one_letter_code
_entity_poly.pdbx_strand_id
1 'polypeptide(L)' 'MKRTVWRALDDAAIQSELLSIAILHVKLALEHSNKNTLPCRKEVIRAEILRLRMERDRILERKA' A
#
# COMPACT_ATOMS: atom_id res chain seq x y z
N MET A 1 13.33 -17.02 24.63
CA MET A 1 11.90 -16.68 24.51
C MET A 1 11.63 -15.22 24.10
N LYS A 2 12.52 -14.24 24.35
CA LYS A 2 12.29 -12.83 23.97
C LYS A 2 12.31 -12.58 22.45
N ARG A 3 13.26 -13.20 21.71
CA ARG A 3 13.49 -12.95 20.27
C ARG A 3 12.30 -13.31 19.35
N THR A 4 11.54 -14.34 19.71
CA THR A 4 10.37 -14.80 18.94
C THR A 4 9.20 -13.83 19.06
N VAL A 5 9.02 -13.21 20.23
CA VAL A 5 7.97 -12.19 20.45
C VAL A 5 8.28 -10.92 19.66
N TRP A 6 9.53 -10.47 19.65
CA TRP A 6 9.94 -9.29 18.86
C TRP A 6 9.72 -9.49 17.36
N ARG A 7 10.09 -10.66 16.81
CA ARG A 7 9.82 -10.99 15.39
C ARG A 7 8.32 -11.00 15.06
N ALA A 8 7.50 -11.52 15.96
CA ALA A 8 6.04 -11.55 15.75
C ALA A 8 5.42 -10.15 15.75
N LEU A 9 5.93 -9.23 16.57
CA LEU A 9 5.52 -7.82 16.57
C LEU A 9 5.94 -7.10 15.28
N ASP A 10 7.17 -7.36 14.80
CA ASP A 10 7.66 -6.80 13.53
C ASP A 10 6.81 -7.31 12.35
N ASP A 11 6.51 -8.61 12.31
CA ASP A 11 5.64 -9.19 11.29
C ASP A 11 4.22 -8.59 11.31
N ALA A 12 3.65 -8.36 12.50
CA ALA A 12 2.33 -7.74 12.63
C ALA A 12 2.33 -6.27 12.18
N ALA A 13 3.39 -5.52 12.48
CA ALA A 13 3.56 -4.15 12.00
C ALA A 13 3.67 -4.10 10.47
N ILE A 14 4.51 -4.95 9.87
CA ILE A 14 4.66 -5.07 8.42
C ILE A 14 3.32 -5.44 7.76
N GLN A 15 2.57 -6.39 8.33
CA GLN A 15 1.26 -6.78 7.82
C GLN A 15 0.27 -5.61 7.85
N SER A 16 0.24 -4.83 8.94
CA SER A 16 -0.62 -3.67 9.09
C SER A 16 -0.32 -2.57 8.05
N GLU A 17 0.96 -2.28 7.80
CA GLU A 17 1.39 -1.32 6.78
C GLU A 17 1.00 -1.78 5.37
N LEU A 18 1.25 -3.05 5.03
CA LEU A 18 0.87 -3.62 3.73
C LEU A 18 -0.65 -3.61 3.51
N LEU A 19 -1.43 -3.92 4.53
CA LEU A 19 -2.89 -3.87 4.47
C LEU A 19 -3.38 -2.44 4.23
N SER A 20 -2.78 -1.45 4.91
CA SER A 20 -3.13 -0.03 4.73
C SER A 20 -2.86 0.44 3.30
N ILE A 21 -1.73 0.03 2.72
CA ILE A 21 -1.40 0.30 1.30
C ILE A 21 -2.42 -0.35 0.37
N ALA A 22 -2.76 -1.61 0.60
CA ALA A 22 -3.73 -2.34 -0.23
C ALA A 22 -5.12 -1.68 -0.22
N ILE A 23 -5.60 -1.29 0.96
CA ILE A 23 -6.89 -0.59 1.11
C ILE A 23 -6.89 0.72 0.31
N LEU A 24 -5.83 1.53 0.44
CA LEU A 24 -5.75 2.81 -0.27
C LEU A 24 -5.64 2.60 -1.79
N HIS A 25 -4.85 1.61 -2.23
CA HIS A 25 -4.73 1.26 -3.64
C HIS A 25 -6.09 0.88 -4.25
N VAL A 26 -6.90 0.08 -3.55
CA VAL A 26 -8.25 -0.30 -4.00
C VAL A 26 -9.16 0.92 -4.09
N LYS A 27 -9.17 1.80 -3.08
CA LYS A 27 -9.98 3.04 -3.10
C LYS A 27 -9.66 3.91 -4.32
N LEU A 28 -8.38 4.10 -4.61
CA LEU A 28 -7.91 4.86 -5.76
C LEU A 28 -8.26 4.17 -7.08
N ALA A 29 -8.11 2.84 -7.18
CA ALA A 29 -8.48 2.09 -8.37
C ALA A 29 -9.99 2.20 -8.67
N LEU A 30 -10.84 2.14 -7.63
CA LEU A 30 -12.28 2.35 -7.76
C LEU A 30 -12.59 3.77 -8.24
N GLU A 31 -11.94 4.79 -7.66
CA GLU A 31 -12.09 6.18 -8.10
C GLU A 31 -11.66 6.37 -9.56
N HIS A 32 -10.54 5.78 -9.98
CA HIS A 32 -10.07 5.87 -11.37
C HIS A 32 -11.03 5.19 -12.35
N SER A 33 -11.64 4.06 -11.95
CA SER A 33 -12.61 3.33 -12.76
C SER A 33 -13.95 4.06 -12.91
N ASN A 34 -14.25 5.00 -12.01
CA ASN A 34 -15.48 5.78 -12.07
C ASN A 34 -15.50 6.66 -13.34
N LYS A 35 -16.63 6.62 -14.05
CA LYS A 35 -16.86 7.36 -15.30
C LYS A 35 -16.91 8.87 -15.08
N ASN A 36 -17.30 9.31 -13.88
CA ASN A 36 -17.43 10.73 -13.52
C ASN A 36 -16.12 11.35 -13.01
N THR A 37 -15.08 10.54 -12.80
CA THR A 37 -13.77 11.05 -12.36
C THR A 37 -13.13 11.84 -13.50
N LEU A 38 -12.75 13.09 -13.19
CA LEU A 38 -12.13 13.99 -14.15
C LEU A 38 -10.82 13.39 -14.72
N PRO A 39 -10.48 13.64 -16.00
CA PRO A 39 -9.25 13.14 -16.61
C PRO A 39 -7.98 13.52 -15.83
N CYS A 40 -7.85 14.78 -15.41
CA CYS A 40 -6.73 15.25 -14.60
C CYS A 40 -6.61 14.48 -13.27
N ARG A 41 -7.75 14.15 -12.63
CA ARG A 41 -7.75 13.34 -11.41
C ARG A 41 -7.30 11.91 -11.69
N LYS A 42 -7.65 11.32 -12.84
CA LYS A 42 -7.18 9.98 -13.23
C LYS A 42 -5.66 9.93 -13.38
N GLU A 43 -5.04 10.99 -13.91
CA GLU A 43 -3.58 11.09 -13.99
C GLU A 43 -2.93 11.15 -12.61
N VAL A 44 -3.48 11.97 -11.70
CA VAL A 44 -3.02 12.03 -10.30
C VAL A 44 -3.15 10.66 -9.63
N ILE A 45 -4.28 9.97 -9.80
CA ILE A 45 -4.50 8.64 -9.24
C ILE A 45 -3.45 7.64 -9.75
N ARG A 46 -3.07 7.69 -11.03
CA ARG A 46 -2.02 6.80 -11.56
C ARG A 46 -0.67 7.03 -10.87
N ALA A 47 -0.30 8.29 -10.65
CA ALA A 47 0.91 8.63 -9.92
C ALA A 47 0.86 8.17 -8.46
N GLU A 48 -0.29 8.36 -7.78
CA GLU A 48 -0.51 7.88 -6.41
C GLU A 48 -0.42 6.36 -6.31
N ILE A 49 -1.05 5.62 -7.24
CA ILE A 49 -0.97 4.15 -7.33
C ILE A 49 0.47 3.69 -7.54
N LEU A 50 1.23 4.36 -8.41
CA LEU A 50 2.64 4.03 -8.64
C LEU A 50 3.46 4.22 -7.36
N ARG A 51 3.26 5.34 -6.64
CA ARG A 51 3.92 5.60 -5.36
C ARG A 51 3.60 4.53 -4.32
N LEU A 52 2.35 4.08 -4.24
CA LEU A 52 1.93 3.01 -3.33
C LEU A 52 2.60 1.66 -3.63
N ARG A 53 2.81 1.34 -4.92
CA ARG A 53 3.55 0.14 -5.32
C ARG A 53 5.02 0.22 -4.90
N MET A 54 5.66 1.36 -5.10
CA MET A 54 7.04 1.58 -4.64
C MET A 54 7.15 1.44 -3.13
N GLU A 55 6.19 1.97 -2.37
CA GLU A 55 6.22 1.85 -0.90
C GLU A 55 6.02 0.40 -0.44
N ARG A 56 5.10 -0.33 -1.07
CA ARG A 56 4.94 -1.78 -0.84
C ARG A 56 6.26 -2.52 -1.10
N ASP A 57 6.91 -2.24 -2.22
CA ASP A 57 8.13 -2.96 -2.61
C ASP A 57 9.26 -2.70 -1.59
N ARG A 58 9.40 -1.47 -1.10
CA ARG A 58 10.33 -1.14 0.00
C ARG A 58 10.02 -1.85 1.31
N ILE A 59 8.75 -2.07 1.65
CA ILE A 59 8.36 -2.82 2.85
C ILE A 59 8.70 -4.30 2.68
N LEU A 60 8.45 -4.86 1.49
CA LEU A 60 8.77 -6.26 1.20
C LEU A 60 10.28 -6.51 1.17
N GLU A 61 11.08 -5.56 0.66
CA GLU A 61 12.55 -5.59 0.71
C GLU A 61 13.07 -5.52 2.15
N ARG A 62 12.45 -4.73 3.04
CA ARG A 62 12.81 -4.69 4.48
C ARG A 62 12.59 -6.02 5.20
N LYS A 63 11.71 -6.89 4.68
CA LYS A 63 11.40 -8.20 5.25
C LYS A 63 12.33 -9.32 4.74
N ALA A 64 12.92 -9.15 3.55
CA ALA A 64 13.80 -10.12 2.90
C ALA A 64 15.18 -10.19 3.59
#